data_AF-A0A962CCS3-F1
#
_entry.id   AF-A0A962CCS3-F1
#
_cell.length_a   1.000
_cell.length_b   1.000
_cell.length_c   1.000
_cell.angle_alpha   90.00
_cell.angle_beta   90.00
_cell.angle_gamma   90.00
#
_symmetry.space_group_name_H-M   'P 1'
#
loop_
_entity.id
_entity.type
_entity.pdbx_description
1 polymer ?
#
loop_
_entity_poly.entity_id
_entity_poly.type
_entity_poly.pdbx_seq_one_letter_code
_entity_poly.pdbx_strand_id
1 'polypeptide(L)'
;MGGSDSGNSAEKPTAHWRTAAQELFSPVHWRRRILFWSGAILVGLAAVGFAQAADRAFGLFQKIVAHSSWWPFLITPLIFALLAWVTEGALKPTRGSGIPQAIAALKLEDEPFRRSLLSVRMAVGKMALTLTALIGGASIGREGPTVHVGAGLLYSLGRRFGFDDPAASARFILAGSAAGLAAAFNTPLAGVVFAIEEMSGAFEHRMSGILLTAVIMAGVVSLGILGNYAYFGRLDIGLPLGKAWFAVL
;
A
#
# COMPACT_ATOMS: atom_id res chain seq x y z
N MET A 1 73.31 -4.42 12.22
CA MET A 1 72.72 -4.30 13.57
C MET A 1 71.85 -3.05 13.60
N GLY A 2 70.53 -3.24 13.76
CA GLY A 2 69.49 -2.27 14.18
C GLY A 2 69.33 -0.97 13.38
N GLY A 3 68.14 -0.51 13.00
CA GLY A 3 66.79 -0.92 13.38
C GLY A 3 65.86 0.28 13.10
N SER A 4 64.75 -0.01 12.43
CA SER A 4 63.43 0.63 12.47
C SER A 4 63.27 2.11 12.87
N ASP A 5 62.67 2.89 11.97
CA ASP A 5 61.64 3.88 12.37
C ASP A 5 60.53 3.95 11.31
N SER A 6 59.71 2.91 11.26
CA SER A 6 58.42 2.93 10.58
C SER A 6 57.43 3.64 11.49
N GLY A 7 57.23 4.95 11.25
CA GLY A 7 56.18 5.74 11.89
C GLY A 7 54.80 5.11 11.64
N ASN A 8 54.29 4.43 12.65
CA ASN A 8 52.94 3.90 12.73
C ASN A 8 51.94 5.07 12.76
N SER A 9 51.42 5.47 11.61
CA SER A 9 50.24 6.31 11.52
C SER A 9 49.01 5.48 11.91
N ALA A 10 48.77 5.39 13.22
CA ALA A 10 47.52 4.87 13.75
C ALA A 10 46.36 5.75 13.28
N GLU A 11 45.65 5.30 12.23
CA GLU A 11 44.35 5.85 11.85
C GLU A 11 43.42 5.81 13.06
N LYS A 12 43.03 6.99 13.58
CA LYS A 12 42.01 7.09 14.61
C LYS A 12 40.66 6.68 14.00
N PRO A 13 39.97 5.66 14.51
CA PRO A 13 38.64 5.29 14.01
C PRO A 13 37.61 6.28 14.58
N THR A 14 37.53 7.51 14.08
CA THR A 14 36.70 8.54 14.72
C THR A 14 36.03 9.48 13.72
N ALA A 15 34.94 9.03 13.09
CA ALA A 15 33.92 9.94 12.53
C ALA A 15 32.57 9.24 12.29
N HIS A 16 32.54 8.09 11.61
CA HIS A 16 31.30 7.49 11.11
C HIS A 16 30.30 7.03 12.19
N TRP A 17 30.78 6.51 13.33
CA TRP A 17 29.91 6.03 14.40
C TRP A 17 29.24 7.16 15.20
N ARG A 18 29.87 8.35 15.27
CA ARG A 18 29.30 9.53 15.95
C ARG A 18 28.13 10.08 15.15
N THR A 19 28.26 10.16 13.83
CA THR A 19 27.19 10.61 12.92
C THR A 19 26.02 9.62 12.92
N ALA A 20 26.30 8.32 12.88
CA ALA A 20 25.25 7.29 12.96
C ALA A 20 24.49 7.32 14.30
N ALA A 21 25.18 7.50 15.42
CA ALA A 21 24.56 7.64 16.74
C ALA A 21 23.74 8.94 16.85
N GLN A 22 24.24 10.06 16.30
CA GLN A 22 23.51 11.33 16.29
C GLN A 22 22.27 11.31 15.40
N GLU A 23 22.29 10.56 14.29
CA GLU A 23 21.10 10.32 13.46
C GLU A 23 20.05 9.44 14.16
N LEU A 24 20.47 8.50 15.02
CA LEU A 24 19.56 7.64 15.80
C LEU A 24 18.81 8.40 16.90
N PHE A 25 19.40 9.46 17.46
CA PHE A 25 18.84 10.23 18.59
C PHE A 25 18.30 11.62 18.22
N SER A 26 18.27 11.98 16.94
CA SER A 26 17.70 13.25 16.49
C SER A 26 16.16 13.26 16.69
N PRO A 27 15.59 14.23 17.44
CA PRO A 27 14.14 14.32 17.70
C PRO A 27 13.29 14.40 16.43
N VAL A 28 13.84 15.04 15.38
CA VAL A 28 13.17 15.19 14.08
C VAL A 28 13.05 13.84 13.36
N HIS A 29 14.07 13.00 13.44
CA HIS A 29 14.07 11.66 12.83
C HIS A 29 13.09 10.71 13.56
N TRP A 30 13.01 10.80 14.88
CA TRP A 30 12.04 10.04 15.67
C TRP A 30 10.60 10.46 15.41
N ARG A 31 10.33 11.77 15.33
CA ARG A 31 9.00 12.27 14.93
C ARG A 31 8.57 11.69 13.58
N ARG A 32 9.47 11.66 12.59
CA ARG A 32 9.19 11.05 11.29
C ARG A 32 8.89 9.55 11.42
N ARG A 33 9.70 8.79 12.16
CA ARG A 33 9.47 7.33 12.37
C ARG A 33 8.10 7.05 12.98
N ILE A 34 7.75 7.76 14.05
CA ILE A 34 6.46 7.61 14.75
C ILE A 34 5.30 7.90 13.80
N LEU A 35 5.42 8.91 12.94
CA LEU A 35 4.40 9.23 11.96
C LEU A 35 4.25 8.16 10.88
N PHE A 36 5.35 7.61 10.38
CA PHE A 36 5.29 6.51 9.42
C PHE A 36 4.69 5.25 10.04
N TRP A 37 5.04 4.91 11.29
CA TRP A 37 4.49 3.72 11.96
C TRP A 37 3.03 3.89 12.36
N SER A 38 2.64 5.04 12.93
CA SER A 38 1.23 5.32 13.24
C SER A 38 0.38 5.39 11.98
N GLY A 39 0.90 6.01 10.91
CA GLY A 39 0.27 5.98 9.59
C GLY A 39 0.14 4.58 9.03
N ALA A 40 1.18 3.75 9.12
CA ALA A 40 1.15 2.37 8.63
C ALA A 40 0.13 1.52 9.38
N ILE A 41 0.02 1.68 10.70
CA ILE A 41 -1.03 1.03 11.50
C ILE A 41 -2.41 1.49 11.02
N LEU A 42 -2.61 2.79 10.80
CA LEU A 42 -3.87 3.32 10.29
C LEU A 42 -4.22 2.75 8.91
N VAL A 43 -3.24 2.64 8.01
CA VAL A 43 -3.41 2.02 6.69
C VAL A 43 -3.75 0.53 6.83
N GLY A 44 -3.05 -0.19 7.70
CA GLY A 44 -3.36 -1.59 7.99
C GLY A 44 -4.78 -1.80 8.49
N LEU A 45 -5.23 -0.97 9.45
CA LEU A 45 -6.59 -1.01 9.97
C LEU A 45 -7.63 -0.67 8.89
N ALA A 46 -7.37 0.35 8.07
CA ALA A 46 -8.24 0.72 6.96
C ALA A 46 -8.35 -0.40 5.92
N ALA A 47 -7.22 -1.03 5.55
CA ALA A 47 -7.17 -2.15 4.63
C ALA A 47 -7.93 -3.38 5.17
N VAL A 48 -7.75 -3.71 6.45
CA VAL A 48 -8.46 -4.81 7.11
C VAL A 48 -9.97 -4.54 7.16
N GLY A 49 -10.37 -3.34 7.59
CA GLY A 49 -11.79 -2.96 7.62
C GLY A 49 -12.41 -3.01 6.23
N PHE A 50 -11.69 -2.53 5.21
CA PHE A 50 -12.13 -2.56 3.83
C PHE A 50 -12.19 -3.99 3.27
N ALA A 51 -11.24 -4.87 3.63
CA ALA A 51 -11.27 -6.28 3.26
C ALA A 51 -12.52 -6.98 3.78
N GLN A 52 -12.79 -6.87 5.08
CA GLN A 52 -13.98 -7.50 5.67
C GLN A 52 -15.28 -6.88 5.13
N ALA A 53 -15.28 -5.58 4.81
CA ALA A 53 -16.43 -4.95 4.18
C ALA A 53 -16.65 -5.44 2.75
N ALA A 54 -15.57 -5.65 1.98
CA ALA A 54 -15.61 -6.18 0.62
C ALA A 54 -16.15 -7.62 0.59
N ASP A 55 -15.69 -8.48 1.51
CA ASP A 55 -16.19 -9.85 1.63
C ASP A 55 -17.68 -9.88 1.97
N ARG A 56 -18.13 -9.00 2.88
CA ARG A 56 -19.56 -8.86 3.22
C ARG A 56 -20.39 -8.31 2.05
N ALA A 57 -19.85 -7.32 1.33
CA ALA A 57 -20.49 -6.72 0.17
C ALA A 57 -20.70 -7.74 -0.95
N PHE A 58 -19.67 -8.52 -1.27
CA PHE A 58 -19.77 -9.60 -2.26
C PHE A 58 -20.66 -10.76 -1.76
N GLY A 59 -20.57 -11.11 -0.47
CA GLY A 59 -21.47 -12.08 0.14
C GLY A 59 -22.95 -11.66 0.09
N LEU A 60 -23.25 -10.37 0.13
CA LEU A 60 -24.60 -9.85 -0.09
C LEU A 60 -25.06 -10.10 -1.53
N PHE A 61 -24.21 -9.85 -2.52
CA PHE A 61 -24.52 -10.17 -3.93
C PHE A 61 -24.78 -11.67 -4.11
N GLN A 62 -23.96 -12.54 -3.51
CA GLN A 62 -24.19 -13.99 -3.57
C GLN A 62 -25.54 -14.41 -2.97
N LYS A 63 -25.98 -13.78 -1.88
CA LYS A 63 -27.31 -14.02 -1.29
C LYS A 63 -28.43 -13.58 -2.23
N ILE A 64 -28.27 -12.47 -2.95
CA ILE A 64 -29.23 -12.01 -3.96
C ILE A 64 -29.34 -13.04 -5.09
N VAL A 65 -28.20 -13.51 -5.61
CA VAL A 65 -28.14 -14.55 -6.65
C VAL A 65 -28.81 -15.85 -6.17
N ALA A 66 -28.51 -16.29 -4.95
CA ALA A 66 -29.08 -17.50 -4.36
C ALA A 66 -30.59 -17.40 -4.11
N HIS A 67 -31.11 -16.19 -3.85
CA HIS A 67 -32.54 -15.97 -3.68
C HIS A 67 -33.29 -16.00 -5.02
N SER A 68 -32.74 -15.40 -6.07
CA SER A 68 -33.27 -15.53 -7.43
C SER A 68 -32.24 -15.12 -8.47
N SER A 69 -32.04 -15.98 -9.47
CA SER A 69 -31.16 -15.72 -10.62
C SER A 69 -31.59 -14.52 -11.48
N TRP A 70 -32.82 -14.02 -11.31
CA TRP A 70 -33.35 -12.88 -12.08
C TRP A 70 -32.94 -11.52 -11.51
N TRP A 71 -32.75 -11.40 -10.20
CA TRP A 71 -32.40 -10.12 -9.56
C TRP A 71 -31.10 -9.48 -10.07
N PRO A 72 -30.01 -10.24 -10.31
CA PRO A 72 -28.78 -9.68 -10.88
C PRO A 72 -28.99 -8.96 -12.22
N PHE A 73 -29.92 -9.42 -13.06
CA PHE A 73 -30.21 -8.77 -14.35
C PHE A 73 -30.79 -7.37 -14.21
N LEU A 74 -31.39 -7.04 -13.05
CA LEU A 74 -31.90 -5.70 -12.76
C LEU A 74 -30.91 -4.88 -11.91
N ILE A 75 -30.38 -5.49 -10.85
CA ILE A 75 -29.57 -4.79 -9.84
C ILE A 75 -28.20 -4.40 -10.38
N THR A 76 -27.51 -5.31 -11.09
CA THR A 76 -26.18 -5.06 -11.61
C THR A 76 -26.13 -3.87 -12.58
N PRO A 77 -26.96 -3.79 -13.64
CA PRO A 77 -26.92 -2.63 -14.54
C PRO A 77 -27.32 -1.33 -13.84
N LEU A 78 -28.28 -1.36 -12.90
CA LEU A 78 -28.69 -0.18 -12.14
C LEU A 78 -27.54 0.36 -11.27
N ILE A 79 -26.86 -0.52 -10.53
CA ILE A 79 -25.71 -0.15 -9.72
C ILE A 79 -24.59 0.39 -10.60
N PHE A 80 -24.30 -0.24 -11.74
CA PHE A 80 -23.22 0.21 -12.62
C PHE A 80 -23.53 1.54 -13.30
N ALA A 81 -24.79 1.77 -13.69
CA ALA A 81 -25.23 3.07 -14.20
C ALA A 81 -25.07 4.17 -13.12
N LEU A 82 -25.47 3.87 -11.88
CA LEU A 82 -25.28 4.78 -10.75
C LEU A 82 -23.79 5.08 -10.52
N LEU A 83 -22.93 4.06 -10.50
CA LEU A 83 -21.49 4.23 -10.32
C LEU A 83 -20.86 5.04 -11.45
N ALA A 84 -21.25 4.79 -12.71
CA ALA A 84 -20.79 5.55 -13.86
C ALA A 84 -21.14 7.04 -13.71
N TRP A 85 -22.40 7.34 -13.37
CA TRP A 85 -22.88 8.71 -13.15
C TRP A 85 -22.18 9.41 -11.98
N VAL A 86 -22.09 8.76 -10.81
CA VAL A 86 -21.41 9.33 -9.63
C VAL A 86 -19.94 9.64 -9.90
N THR A 87 -19.28 8.80 -10.70
CA THR A 87 -17.87 8.97 -11.06
C THR A 87 -17.63 9.91 -12.24
N GLU A 88 -18.65 10.59 -12.77
CA GLU A 88 -18.46 11.72 -13.69
C GLU A 88 -18.33 13.06 -12.96
N GLY A 89 -18.88 13.16 -11.74
CA GLY A 89 -18.84 14.37 -10.93
C GLY A 89 -17.59 14.49 -10.06
N ALA A 90 -17.80 14.94 -8.81
CA ALA A 90 -16.72 15.22 -7.85
C ALA A 90 -15.86 13.98 -7.48
N LEU A 91 -16.33 12.76 -7.77
CA LEU A 91 -15.59 11.53 -7.54
C LEU A 91 -14.89 11.00 -8.79
N LYS A 92 -14.82 11.77 -9.89
CA LYS A 92 -14.03 11.41 -11.08
C LYS A 92 -12.59 10.94 -10.78
N PRO A 93 -11.86 11.51 -9.81
CA PRO A 93 -10.51 11.04 -9.47
C PRO A 93 -10.46 9.61 -8.90
N THR A 94 -11.58 9.03 -8.45
CA THR A 94 -11.61 7.68 -7.86
C THR A 94 -11.69 6.57 -8.91
N ARG A 95 -11.93 6.86 -10.19
CA ARG A 95 -12.10 5.87 -11.27
C ARG A 95 -10.91 4.93 -11.40
N GLY A 96 -11.14 3.72 -11.91
CA GLY A 96 -10.08 2.73 -12.18
C GLY A 96 -9.39 2.20 -10.93
N SER A 97 -8.20 1.62 -11.09
CA SER A 97 -7.50 0.85 -10.04
C SER A 97 -7.17 1.69 -8.80
N GLY A 98 -6.58 2.88 -8.94
CA GLY A 98 -6.02 3.64 -7.80
C GLY A 98 -4.50 3.67 -7.82
N ILE A 99 -3.86 2.61 -8.35
CA ILE A 99 -2.41 2.57 -8.54
C ILE A 99 -1.94 3.66 -9.50
N PRO A 100 -2.54 3.86 -10.71
CA PRO A 100 -2.12 4.93 -11.60
C PRO A 100 -2.25 6.32 -10.98
N GLN A 101 -3.26 6.53 -10.13
CA GLN A 101 -3.44 7.78 -9.39
C GLN A 101 -2.34 8.01 -8.36
N ALA A 102 -1.98 6.97 -7.60
CA ALA A 102 -0.89 7.05 -6.64
C ALA A 102 0.46 7.29 -7.34
N ILE A 103 0.71 6.64 -8.48
CA ILE A 103 1.89 6.88 -9.32
C ILE A 103 1.90 8.30 -9.88
N ALA A 104 0.76 8.78 -10.39
CA ALA A 104 0.65 10.16 -10.90
C ALA A 104 0.93 11.19 -9.79
N ALA A 105 0.39 10.99 -8.59
CA ALA A 105 0.66 11.85 -7.44
C ALA A 105 2.13 11.79 -7.00
N LEU A 106 2.80 10.65 -7.17
CA LEU A 106 4.23 10.48 -6.88
C LEU A 106 5.11 11.21 -7.90
N LYS A 107 4.79 11.09 -9.20
CA LYS A 107 5.59 11.64 -10.31
C LYS A 107 5.38 13.13 -10.55
N LEU A 108 4.17 13.64 -10.31
CA LEU A 108 3.85 15.04 -10.53
C LEU A 108 4.10 15.85 -9.25
N GLU A 109 4.98 16.84 -9.32
CA GLU A 109 5.26 17.80 -8.23
C GLU A 109 4.24 18.96 -8.21
N ASP A 110 2.96 18.63 -8.32
CA ASP A 110 1.84 19.57 -8.25
C ASP A 110 1.05 19.31 -6.95
N GLU A 111 1.21 20.18 -5.96
CA GLU A 111 0.57 20.03 -4.65
C GLU A 111 -0.96 20.18 -4.69
N PRO A 112 -1.56 21.18 -5.35
CA PRO A 112 -3.00 21.21 -5.60
C PRO A 112 -3.54 19.90 -6.19
N PHE A 113 -2.84 19.34 -7.17
CA PHE A 113 -3.21 18.06 -7.77
C PHE A 113 -3.13 16.91 -6.77
N ARG A 114 -2.02 16.77 -6.03
CA ARG A 114 -1.85 15.75 -4.98
C ARG A 114 -2.93 15.85 -3.90
N ARG A 115 -3.21 17.05 -3.40
CA ARG A 115 -4.24 17.30 -2.38
C ARG A 115 -5.63 16.89 -2.84
N SER A 116 -5.96 17.21 -4.09
CA SER A 116 -7.22 16.81 -4.71
C SER A 116 -7.34 15.28 -4.80
N LEU A 117 -6.33 14.65 -5.39
CA LEU A 117 -6.34 13.23 -5.73
C LEU A 117 -6.26 12.32 -4.51
N LEU A 118 -5.36 12.65 -3.56
CA LEU A 118 -5.04 11.85 -2.38
C LEU A 118 -5.78 12.30 -1.10
N SER A 119 -6.84 13.09 -1.24
CA SER A 119 -7.63 13.50 -0.07
C SER A 119 -8.32 12.32 0.61
N VAL A 120 -8.55 12.44 1.92
CA VAL A 120 -9.34 11.46 2.69
C VAL A 120 -10.73 11.26 2.09
N ARG A 121 -11.32 12.32 1.51
CA ARG A 121 -12.60 12.22 0.78
C ARG A 121 -12.50 11.27 -0.42
N MET A 122 -11.44 11.36 -1.22
CA MET A 122 -11.23 10.45 -2.35
C MET A 122 -10.97 9.02 -1.88
N ALA A 123 -10.22 8.83 -0.81
CA ALA A 123 -9.99 7.51 -0.21
C ALA A 123 -11.31 6.86 0.24
N VAL A 124 -12.14 7.56 1.02
CA VAL A 124 -13.45 7.09 1.47
C VAL A 124 -14.40 6.85 0.30
N GLY A 125 -14.45 7.78 -0.65
CA GLY A 125 -15.26 7.64 -1.86
C GLY A 125 -14.86 6.41 -2.66
N LYS A 126 -13.56 6.14 -2.81
CA LYS A 126 -13.07 4.97 -3.54
C LYS A 126 -13.45 3.66 -2.86
N MET A 127 -13.27 3.55 -1.53
CA MET A 127 -13.73 2.38 -0.78
C MET A 127 -15.24 2.17 -0.95
N ALA A 128 -16.05 3.20 -0.73
CA ALA A 128 -17.50 3.13 -0.86
C ALA A 128 -17.94 2.69 -2.26
N LEU A 129 -17.35 3.27 -3.32
CA LEU A 129 -17.66 2.91 -4.70
C LEU A 129 -17.26 1.47 -5.03
N THR A 130 -16.11 1.00 -4.53
CA THR A 130 -15.70 -0.40 -4.71
C THR A 130 -16.65 -1.37 -3.97
N LEU A 131 -17.06 -1.04 -2.73
CA LEU A 131 -18.03 -1.86 -2.00
C LEU A 131 -19.38 -1.93 -2.74
N THR A 132 -19.87 -0.79 -3.22
CA THR A 132 -21.11 -0.72 -4.00
C THR A 132 -20.99 -1.53 -5.30
N ALA A 133 -19.85 -1.48 -5.98
CA ALA A 133 -19.58 -2.29 -7.17
C ALA A 133 -19.60 -3.79 -6.85
N LEU A 134 -19.03 -4.21 -5.72
CA LEU A 134 -19.06 -5.61 -5.26
C LEU A 134 -20.48 -6.07 -4.91
N ILE A 135 -21.31 -5.21 -4.32
CA ILE A 135 -22.76 -5.49 -4.12
C ILE A 135 -23.46 -5.67 -5.47
N GLY A 136 -23.04 -4.95 -6.51
CA GLY A 136 -23.53 -5.12 -7.88
C GLY A 136 -22.96 -6.33 -8.62
N GLY A 137 -22.08 -7.13 -8.00
CA GLY A 137 -21.47 -8.31 -8.62
C GLY A 137 -20.27 -8.01 -9.50
N ALA A 138 -19.60 -6.86 -9.33
CA ALA A 138 -18.40 -6.54 -10.09
C ALA A 138 -17.26 -7.52 -9.81
N SER A 139 -16.62 -8.01 -10.88
CA SER A 139 -15.39 -8.80 -10.80
C SER A 139 -14.18 -7.89 -10.63
N ILE A 140 -14.05 -7.28 -9.44
CA ILE A 140 -12.96 -6.36 -9.11
C ILE A 140 -12.29 -6.71 -7.78
N GLY A 141 -11.00 -6.44 -7.68
CA GLY A 141 -10.24 -6.58 -6.44
C GLY A 141 -10.22 -5.30 -5.59
N ARG A 142 -9.93 -5.46 -4.30
CA ARG A 142 -9.71 -4.35 -3.35
C ARG A 142 -8.29 -3.79 -3.35
N GLU A 143 -7.40 -4.39 -4.13
CA GLU A 143 -5.95 -4.15 -4.11
C GLU A 143 -5.58 -2.73 -4.53
N GLY A 144 -5.97 -2.34 -5.75
CA GLY A 144 -5.74 -0.98 -6.24
C GLY A 144 -6.38 0.10 -5.37
N PRO A 145 -7.64 -0.04 -4.94
CA PRO A 145 -8.26 0.87 -3.99
C PRO A 145 -7.49 0.98 -2.67
N THR A 146 -6.98 -0.12 -2.12
CA THR A 146 -6.21 -0.11 -0.87
C THR A 146 -4.88 0.60 -1.01
N VAL A 147 -4.19 0.46 -2.16
CA VAL A 147 -2.98 1.23 -2.48
C VAL A 147 -3.28 2.73 -2.47
N HIS A 148 -4.35 3.16 -3.15
CA HIS A 148 -4.72 4.58 -3.21
C HIS A 148 -5.13 5.13 -1.84
N VAL A 149 -5.91 4.37 -1.07
CA VAL A 149 -6.28 4.73 0.31
C VAL A 149 -5.02 4.86 1.17
N GLY A 150 -4.08 3.91 1.07
CA GLY A 150 -2.80 3.94 1.77
C GLY A 150 -1.99 5.18 1.46
N ALA A 151 -1.82 5.50 0.18
CA ALA A 151 -1.17 6.72 -0.29
C ALA A 151 -1.83 7.98 0.29
N GLY A 152 -3.17 8.07 0.23
CA GLY A 152 -3.93 9.21 0.72
C GLY A 152 -3.85 9.42 2.22
N LEU A 153 -3.90 8.34 2.99
CA LEU A 153 -3.81 8.39 4.45
C LEU A 153 -2.42 8.86 4.92
N LEU A 154 -1.34 8.27 4.41
CA LEU A 154 0.02 8.69 4.79
C LEU A 154 0.36 10.08 4.26
N TYR A 155 -0.04 10.42 3.04
CA TYR A 155 0.15 11.77 2.49
C TYR A 155 -0.56 12.80 3.38
N SER A 156 -1.84 12.59 3.70
CA SER A 156 -2.62 13.48 4.57
C SER A 156 -2.01 13.60 5.97
N LEU A 157 -1.48 12.51 6.51
CA LEU A 157 -0.79 12.50 7.80
C LEU A 157 0.51 13.31 7.74
N GLY A 158 1.35 13.11 6.73
CA GLY A 158 2.58 13.87 6.52
C GLY A 158 2.31 15.38 6.46
N ARG A 159 1.33 15.80 5.62
CA ARG A 159 0.88 17.18 5.49
C ARG A 159 0.44 17.76 6.84
N ARG A 160 -0.40 17.03 7.58
CA ARG A 160 -0.93 17.49 8.89
C ARG A 160 0.17 17.77 9.91
N PHE A 161 1.31 17.08 9.79
CA PHE A 161 2.46 17.24 10.68
C PHE A 161 3.58 18.11 10.10
N GLY A 162 3.32 18.86 9.01
CA GLY A 162 4.24 19.87 8.45
C GLY A 162 5.30 19.31 7.50
N PHE A 163 5.11 18.09 6.98
CA PHE A 163 5.96 17.52 5.93
C PHE A 163 5.41 17.90 4.56
N ASP A 164 5.62 19.16 4.19
CA ASP A 164 5.05 19.78 3.01
C ASP A 164 5.99 19.78 1.79
N ASP A 165 7.26 19.44 1.96
CA ASP A 165 8.23 19.42 0.87
C ASP A 165 7.96 18.27 -0.12
N PRO A 166 8.28 18.44 -1.42
CA PRO A 166 8.00 17.42 -2.43
C PRO A 166 8.63 16.06 -2.13
N ALA A 167 9.85 16.04 -1.58
CA ALA A 167 10.56 14.81 -1.26
C ALA A 167 9.92 14.05 -0.08
N ALA A 168 9.47 14.75 0.96
CA ALA A 168 8.73 14.13 2.04
C ALA A 168 7.37 13.63 1.57
N SER A 169 6.63 14.43 0.79
CA SER A 169 5.35 14.02 0.19
C SER A 169 5.51 12.74 -0.63
N ALA A 170 6.51 12.66 -1.50
CA ALA A 170 6.83 11.46 -2.26
C ALA A 170 7.10 10.23 -1.37
N ARG A 171 7.87 10.40 -0.28
CA ARG A 171 8.14 9.31 0.68
C ARG A 171 6.87 8.82 1.40
N PHE A 172 5.97 9.72 1.79
CA PHE A 172 4.70 9.36 2.43
C PHE A 172 3.76 8.66 1.45
N ILE A 173 3.67 9.15 0.21
CA ILE A 173 2.87 8.52 -0.86
C ILE A 173 3.39 7.11 -1.14
N LEU A 174 4.70 6.97 -1.37
CA LEU A 174 5.34 5.68 -1.65
C LEU A 174 5.15 4.68 -0.51
N ALA A 175 5.39 5.10 0.73
CA ALA A 175 5.21 4.25 1.91
C ALA A 175 3.74 3.87 2.13
N GLY A 176 2.82 4.80 1.92
CA GLY A 176 1.39 4.58 2.04
C GLY A 176 0.88 3.57 1.02
N SER A 177 1.29 3.73 -0.25
CA SER A 177 0.99 2.78 -1.33
C SER A 177 1.48 1.38 -1.01
N ALA A 178 2.76 1.26 -0.61
CA ALA A 178 3.39 -0.02 -0.29
C ALA A 178 2.75 -0.70 0.94
N ALA A 179 2.47 0.08 1.99
CA ALA A 179 1.77 -0.38 3.19
C ALA A 179 0.35 -0.84 2.86
N GLY A 180 -0.36 -0.12 1.99
CA GLY A 180 -1.69 -0.48 1.52
C GLY A 180 -1.69 -1.83 0.81
N LEU A 181 -0.74 -2.04 -0.12
CA LEU A 181 -0.61 -3.32 -0.81
C LEU A 181 -0.25 -4.47 0.14
N ALA A 182 0.72 -4.25 1.03
CA ALA A 182 1.15 -5.25 2.00
C ALA A 182 0.00 -5.68 2.91
N ALA A 183 -0.81 -4.73 3.39
CA ALA A 183 -1.96 -5.02 4.24
C ALA A 183 -3.09 -5.71 3.47
N ALA A 184 -3.32 -5.34 2.21
CA ALA A 184 -4.37 -5.93 1.39
C ALA A 184 -4.10 -7.41 1.09
N PHE A 185 -2.86 -7.77 0.78
CA PHE A 185 -2.47 -9.15 0.46
C PHE A 185 -1.88 -9.95 1.62
N ASN A 186 -1.84 -9.38 2.83
CA ASN A 186 -1.17 -10.01 3.97
C ASN A 186 0.30 -10.37 3.69
N THR A 187 0.96 -9.64 2.78
CA THR A 187 2.27 -10.00 2.21
C THR A 187 3.22 -8.79 2.24
N PRO A 188 3.93 -8.55 3.35
CA PRO A 188 4.84 -7.41 3.48
C PRO A 188 5.93 -7.36 2.39
N LEU A 189 6.51 -8.51 2.04
CA LEU A 189 7.56 -8.58 1.03
C LEU A 189 7.07 -8.13 -0.35
N ALA A 190 5.85 -8.52 -0.74
CA ALA A 190 5.25 -8.06 -1.99
C ALA A 190 5.02 -6.55 -1.98
N GLY A 191 4.61 -5.97 -0.85
CA GLY A 191 4.50 -4.52 -0.69
C GLY A 191 5.82 -3.79 -0.89
N VAL A 192 6.93 -4.37 -0.39
CA VAL A 192 8.28 -3.81 -0.59
C VAL A 192 8.71 -3.90 -2.05
N VAL A 193 8.54 -5.07 -2.68
CA VAL A 193 8.91 -5.27 -4.10
C VAL A 193 8.09 -4.35 -4.99
N PHE A 194 6.78 -4.24 -4.75
CA PHE A 194 5.90 -3.32 -5.46
C PHE A 194 6.33 -1.85 -5.33
N ALA A 195 6.81 -1.43 -4.16
CA ALA A 195 7.33 -0.08 -3.97
C ALA A 195 8.53 0.19 -4.88
N ILE A 196 9.40 -0.81 -5.06
CA ILE A 196 10.64 -0.72 -5.84
C ILE A 196 10.33 -0.76 -7.34
N GLU A 197 9.59 -1.79 -7.77
CA GLU A 197 9.40 -2.10 -9.19
C GLU A 197 8.33 -1.22 -9.84
N GLU A 198 7.15 -1.11 -9.21
CA GLU A 198 5.98 -0.47 -9.83
C GLU A 198 5.84 1.00 -9.45
N MET A 199 6.01 1.33 -8.16
CA MET A 199 5.79 2.70 -7.69
C MET A 199 6.97 3.62 -8.02
N SER A 200 8.20 3.22 -7.68
CA SER A 200 9.41 4.05 -7.87
C SER A 200 9.89 4.03 -9.33
N GLY A 201 9.83 2.87 -10.00
CA GLY A 201 10.26 2.70 -11.39
C GLY A 201 11.77 2.89 -11.63
N ALA A 202 12.53 3.25 -10.59
CA ALA A 202 13.98 3.34 -10.59
C ALA A 202 14.52 2.74 -9.28
N PHE A 203 15.56 1.91 -9.41
CA PHE A 203 16.34 1.29 -8.32
C PHE A 203 17.20 2.31 -7.54
N GLU A 204 16.89 3.61 -7.65
CA GLU A 204 17.75 4.69 -7.17
C GLU A 204 17.57 4.90 -5.65
N HIS A 205 18.42 4.22 -4.87
CA HIS A 205 19.04 4.69 -3.62
C HIS A 205 18.16 5.38 -2.57
N ARG A 206 17.22 4.62 -2.00
CA ARG A 206 17.15 4.25 -0.56
C ARG A 206 15.70 3.95 -0.21
N MET A 207 15.33 2.68 -0.29
CA MET A 207 14.36 2.13 0.65
C MET A 207 14.90 2.38 2.04
N SER A 208 14.47 3.49 2.65
CA SER A 208 14.90 3.79 4.01
C SER A 208 14.34 2.71 4.93
N GLY A 209 15.08 2.35 5.99
CA GLY A 209 14.57 1.42 7.00
C GLY A 209 13.22 1.87 7.59
N ILE A 210 12.89 3.16 7.50
CA ILE A 210 11.58 3.71 7.88
C ILE A 210 10.46 3.21 6.96
N LEU A 211 10.69 3.17 5.64
CA LEU A 211 9.70 2.65 4.69
C LEU A 211 9.51 1.14 4.89
N LEU A 212 10.61 0.39 5.00
CA LEU A 212 10.58 -1.05 5.24
C LEU A 212 9.78 -1.37 6.51
N THR A 213 10.08 -0.68 7.61
CA THR A 213 9.36 -0.88 8.88
C THR A 213 7.90 -0.46 8.80
N ALA A 214 7.55 0.60 8.06
CA ALA A 214 6.16 0.97 7.83
C ALA A 214 5.39 -0.13 7.07
N VAL A 215 5.95 -0.67 5.99
CA VAL A 215 5.32 -1.75 5.22
C VAL A 215 5.13 -3.01 6.07
N ILE A 216 6.17 -3.38 6.85
CA ILE A 216 6.09 -4.51 7.78
C ILE A 216 5.00 -4.27 8.83
N MET A 217 4.93 -3.08 9.44
CA MET A 217 3.92 -2.77 10.45
C MET A 217 2.50 -2.88 9.90
N ALA A 218 2.23 -2.37 8.70
CA ALA A 218 0.92 -2.48 8.07
C ALA A 218 0.55 -3.95 7.79
N GLY A 219 1.49 -4.75 7.29
CA GLY A 219 1.28 -6.17 7.09
C GLY A 219 1.11 -6.96 8.39
N VAL A 220 1.85 -6.62 9.46
CA VAL A 220 1.69 -7.22 10.80
C VAL A 220 0.32 -6.91 11.39
N VAL A 221 -0.20 -5.69 11.19
CA VAL A 221 -1.59 -5.36 11.59
C VAL A 221 -2.59 -6.24 10.86
N SER A 222 -2.40 -6.45 9.56
CA SER A 222 -3.25 -7.36 8.77
C SER A 222 -3.16 -8.81 9.28
N LEU A 223 -1.94 -9.33 9.44
CA LEU A 223 -1.67 -10.67 9.99
C LEU A 223 -2.26 -10.86 11.39
N GLY A 224 -2.16 -9.85 12.23
CA GLY A 224 -2.62 -9.90 13.62
C GLY A 224 -4.14 -9.95 13.74
N ILE A 225 -4.88 -9.30 12.83
CA ILE A 225 -6.34 -9.24 12.88
C ILE A 225 -6.98 -10.35 12.04
N LEU A 226 -6.50 -10.57 10.83
CA LEU A 226 -7.07 -11.53 9.88
C LEU A 226 -6.42 -12.92 9.96
N GLY A 227 -5.30 -13.05 10.68
CA GLY A 227 -4.54 -14.28 10.78
C GLY A 227 -3.68 -14.56 9.54
N ASN A 228 -3.02 -15.71 9.55
CA ASN A 228 -2.25 -16.21 8.40
C ASN A 228 -3.18 -16.91 7.39
N TYR A 229 -4.05 -16.14 6.76
CA TYR A 229 -4.85 -16.63 5.65
C TYR A 229 -4.12 -16.36 4.33
N ALA A 230 -3.97 -17.39 3.51
CA ALA A 230 -3.56 -17.21 2.13
C ALA A 230 -4.79 -16.74 1.36
N TYR A 231 -4.75 -15.52 0.80
CA TYR A 231 -5.86 -14.94 0.05
C TYR A 231 -6.37 -15.88 -1.05
N PHE A 232 -5.46 -16.64 -1.68
CA PHE A 232 -5.77 -17.62 -2.73
C PHE A 232 -5.94 -19.06 -2.22
N GLY A 233 -5.99 -19.28 -0.90
CA GLY A 233 -6.06 -20.61 -0.28
C GLY A 233 -4.71 -21.32 -0.22
N ARG A 234 -4.71 -22.54 0.35
CA ARG A 234 -3.54 -23.45 0.34
C ARG A 234 -3.72 -24.46 -0.78
N LEU A 235 -2.75 -24.51 -1.68
CA LEU A 235 -2.68 -25.52 -2.72
C LEU A 235 -1.77 -26.64 -2.21
N ASP A 236 -2.37 -27.69 -1.67
CA ASP A 236 -1.66 -28.93 -1.33
C ASP A 236 -1.45 -29.76 -2.61
N ILE A 237 -0.74 -29.17 -3.57
CA ILE A 237 -0.37 -29.86 -4.82
C ILE A 237 0.98 -30.50 -4.58
N GLY A 238 0.99 -31.81 -4.37
CA GLY A 238 2.22 -32.59 -4.51
C GLY A 238 2.69 -32.50 -5.96
N LEU A 239 3.92 -32.04 -6.19
CA LEU A 239 4.49 -32.00 -7.54
C LEU A 239 4.48 -33.43 -8.11
N PRO A 240 3.74 -33.70 -9.22
CA PRO A 240 3.78 -35.00 -9.86
C PRO A 240 5.11 -35.13 -10.60
N LEU A 241 6.17 -35.43 -9.86
CA LEU A 241 7.48 -35.77 -10.41
C LEU A 241 7.31 -37.08 -11.20
N GLY A 242 7.22 -36.98 -12.53
CA GLY A 242 6.91 -38.11 -13.40
C GLY A 242 6.33 -37.67 -14.74
N LYS A 243 5.47 -38.51 -15.31
CA LYS A 243 4.96 -38.37 -16.70
C LYS A 243 4.26 -37.04 -16.99
N ALA A 244 3.75 -36.34 -15.98
CA ALA A 244 3.13 -35.03 -16.12
C ALA A 244 4.11 -33.95 -16.63
N TRP A 245 5.42 -34.10 -16.39
CA TRP A 245 6.43 -33.17 -16.90
C TRP A 245 6.64 -33.26 -18.42
N PHE A 246 6.29 -34.38 -19.06
CA PHE A 246 6.31 -34.48 -20.53
C PHE A 246 5.22 -33.64 -21.21
N ALA A 247 4.21 -33.17 -20.47
CA ALA A 247 3.21 -32.24 -21.00
C ALA A 247 3.64 -30.77 -20.92
N VAL A 248 4.73 -30.47 -20.18
CA VAL A 248 5.27 -29.11 -19.98
C VAL A 248 6.50 -28.86 -20.87
N LEU A 249 7.15 -29.91 -21.37
CA LEU A 249 8.20 -29.88 -22.40
C LEU A 249 7.58 -29.94 -23.80
#